data_AF-A0A520QY17-F1
#
_entry.id   AF-A0A520QY17-F1
#
_cell.length_a   1.000
_cell.length_b   1.000
_cell.length_c   1.000
_cell.angle_alpha   90.00
_cell.angle_beta   90.00
_cell.angle_gamma   90.00
#
_symmetry.space_group_name_H-M   'P 1'
#
loop_
_entity.id
_entity.type
_entity.pdbx_description
1 polymer ?
#
loop_
_entity_poly.entity_id
_entity_poly.type
_entity_poly.pdbx_seq_one_letter_code
_entity_poly.pdbx_strand_id
1 'polypeptide(L)'
;MLLAPAAWALWTIAAPLVAPEGAALGPIRGVRLGTGAGQARDRLATGAPGEFRSEAMGEDHALTWQPTGETRGLRAARLEFHLGQLVAVRLTLDGSAPEAQGPQFESSNASVLTRTRSGEAVELTWLARSCPTHAGEVRRLIEEHSQR
;
A
#
# COMPACT_ATOMS: atom_id res chain seq x y z
N MET A 1 -39.19 -48.58 16.11
CA MET A 1 -39.50 -47.37 15.31
C MET A 1 -38.58 -46.27 15.81
N LEU A 2 -37.52 -45.95 15.07
CA LEU A 2 -36.58 -44.86 15.38
C LEU A 2 -36.94 -43.64 14.53
N LEU A 3 -37.16 -42.49 15.17
CA LEU A 3 -37.23 -41.19 14.51
C LEU A 3 -36.42 -40.22 15.38
N ALA A 4 -35.17 -39.96 14.98
CA ALA A 4 -34.39 -38.84 15.49
C ALA A 4 -34.52 -37.69 14.47
N PRO A 5 -34.88 -36.46 14.88
CA PRO A 5 -34.94 -35.34 13.97
C PRO A 5 -33.53 -34.87 13.65
N ALA A 6 -33.22 -34.79 12.35
CA ALA A 6 -31.98 -34.23 11.83
C ALA A 6 -31.99 -32.71 12.04
N ALA A 7 -31.26 -32.22 13.05
CA ALA A 7 -30.96 -30.80 13.20
C ALA A 7 -29.77 -30.45 12.31
N TRP A 8 -30.05 -29.86 11.14
CA TRP A 8 -29.01 -29.28 10.29
C TRP A 8 -28.70 -27.87 10.81
N ALA A 9 -27.75 -27.80 11.75
CA ALA A 9 -27.16 -26.52 12.13
C ALA A 9 -26.32 -26.01 10.94
N LEU A 10 -26.88 -25.05 10.20
CA LEU A 10 -26.14 -24.21 9.27
C LEU A 10 -25.16 -23.35 10.07
N TRP A 11 -23.92 -23.84 10.20
CA TRP A 11 -22.80 -23.01 10.60
C TRP A 11 -22.42 -22.14 9.40
N THR A 12 -23.01 -20.94 9.29
CA THR A 12 -22.36 -19.87 8.54
C THR A 12 -21.11 -19.49 9.32
N ILE A 13 -19.99 -20.11 8.95
CA ILE A 13 -18.67 -19.62 9.33
C ILE A 13 -18.58 -18.23 8.71
N ALA A 14 -18.83 -17.20 9.52
CA ALA A 14 -18.32 -15.87 9.22
C ALA A 14 -16.81 -16.03 9.21
N ALA A 15 -16.25 -16.26 8.02
CA ALA A 15 -14.81 -16.28 7.85
C ALA A 15 -14.33 -14.94 8.40
N PRO A 16 -13.46 -14.90 9.42
CA PRO A 16 -12.77 -13.67 9.73
C PRO A 16 -12.10 -13.24 8.43
N LEU A 17 -12.25 -11.96 8.05
CA LEU A 17 -11.37 -11.34 7.08
C LEU A 17 -9.96 -11.43 7.68
N VAL A 18 -9.29 -12.55 7.41
CA VAL A 18 -7.89 -12.78 7.75
C VAL A 18 -7.14 -11.71 6.96
N ALA A 19 -6.58 -10.74 7.68
CA ALA A 19 -5.63 -9.80 7.11
C ALA A 19 -4.57 -10.60 6.35
N PRO A 20 -4.24 -10.24 5.10
CA PRO A 20 -3.39 -11.07 4.26
C PRO A 20 -2.07 -11.39 4.96
N GLU A 21 -1.86 -12.66 5.28
CA GLU A 21 -0.55 -13.20 5.64
C GLU A 21 0.38 -12.95 4.45
N GLY A 22 1.25 -11.96 4.59
CA GLY A 22 2.11 -11.49 3.51
C GLY A 22 2.12 -9.99 3.27
N ALA A 23 1.55 -9.16 4.15
CA ALA A 23 1.83 -7.72 4.18
C ALA A 23 3.32 -7.49 4.54
N ALA A 24 4.19 -7.67 3.53
CA ALA A 24 5.61 -7.42 3.62
C ALA A 24 5.84 -6.08 4.32
N LEU A 25 6.88 -6.00 5.15
CA LEU A 25 7.42 -4.68 5.51
C LEU A 25 7.66 -3.97 4.18
N GLY A 26 6.96 -2.85 3.97
CA GLY A 26 7.29 -2.01 2.84
C GLY A 26 8.71 -1.51 2.98
N PRO A 27 9.38 -1.18 1.87
CA PRO A 27 10.67 -0.49 1.95
C PRO A 27 10.56 0.89 2.61
N ILE A 28 9.37 1.34 3.00
CA ILE A 28 9.03 2.72 3.33
C ILE A 28 8.79 2.85 4.83
N ARG A 29 9.77 3.33 5.60
CA ARG A 29 9.59 3.88 6.98
C ARG A 29 8.63 3.11 7.91
N GLY A 30 8.57 1.79 7.79
CA GLY A 30 7.65 0.94 8.57
C GLY A 30 6.16 1.00 8.17
N VAL A 31 5.82 1.70 7.09
CA VAL A 31 4.52 1.65 6.42
C VAL A 31 4.31 0.26 5.81
N ARG A 32 3.08 -0.25 5.90
CA ARG A 32 2.69 -1.56 5.36
C ARG A 32 1.36 -1.49 4.65
N LEU A 33 1.26 -2.13 3.49
CA LEU A 33 -0.02 -2.36 2.83
C LEU A 33 -0.95 -3.17 3.76
N GLY A 34 -2.26 -2.98 3.62
CA GLY A 34 -3.30 -3.59 4.44
C GLY A 34 -3.57 -2.88 5.78
N THR A 35 -2.76 -1.90 6.16
CA THR A 35 -2.91 -1.16 7.43
C THR A 35 -3.93 -0.03 7.33
N GLY A 36 -4.50 0.38 8.47
CA GLY A 36 -5.43 1.50 8.52
C GLY A 36 -4.74 2.88 8.42
N ALA A 37 -5.52 3.90 8.08
CA ALA A 37 -5.04 5.27 7.85
C ALA A 37 -4.22 5.86 9.00
N GLY A 38 -4.66 5.71 10.26
CA GLY A 38 -3.92 6.21 11.42
C GLY A 38 -2.53 5.56 11.55
N GLN A 39 -2.46 4.24 11.41
CA GLN A 39 -1.19 3.51 11.49
C GLN A 39 -0.25 3.89 10.33
N ALA A 40 -0.75 3.96 9.10
CA ALA A 40 0.05 4.35 7.94
C ALA A 40 0.60 5.78 8.09
N ARG A 41 -0.24 6.72 8.55
CA ARG A 41 0.12 8.11 8.85
C ARG A 41 1.23 8.20 9.88
N ASP A 42 1.06 7.56 11.04
CA ASP A 42 2.02 7.64 12.15
C ASP A 42 3.38 7.05 11.77
N ARG A 43 3.36 5.95 11.00
CA ARG A 43 4.58 5.32 10.48
C ARG A 43 5.31 6.23 9.50
N LEU A 44 4.60 6.82 8.54
CA LEU A 44 5.21 7.74 7.57
C LEU A 44 5.78 8.99 8.26
N ALA A 45 5.04 9.56 9.22
CA ALA A 45 5.47 10.75 9.96
C ALA A 45 6.72 10.51 10.84
N THR A 46 7.04 9.25 11.15
CA THR A 46 8.23 8.91 11.94
C THR A 46 9.50 9.30 11.18
N GLY A 47 10.14 10.40 11.59
CA GLY A 47 11.33 10.95 10.94
C GLY A 47 11.05 11.76 9.67
N ALA A 48 9.79 12.10 9.40
CA ALA A 48 9.37 13.01 8.34
C ALA A 48 8.17 13.86 8.82
N PRO A 49 8.41 14.93 9.62
CA PRO A 49 7.35 15.83 10.04
C PRO A 49 6.66 16.45 8.82
N GLY A 50 5.34 16.48 8.86
CA GLY A 50 4.54 17.07 7.80
C GLY A 50 3.06 17.02 8.11
N GLU A 51 2.29 17.67 7.26
CA GLU A 51 0.84 17.76 7.35
C GLU A 51 0.18 16.78 6.38
N PHE A 52 -0.89 16.14 6.84
CA PHE A 52 -1.71 15.27 6.01
C PHE A 52 -3.01 15.97 5.65
N ARG A 53 -3.36 15.92 4.37
CA ARG A 53 -4.66 16.33 3.84
C ARG A 53 -5.40 15.10 3.34
N SER A 54 -6.66 14.97 3.74
CA SER A 54 -7.53 13.90 3.27
C SER A 54 -8.24 14.33 2.00
N GLU A 55 -8.37 13.38 1.07
CA GLU A 55 -9.08 13.54 -0.19
C GLU A 55 -9.99 12.33 -0.37
N ALA A 56 -11.27 12.56 -0.67
CA ALA A 56 -12.20 11.50 -1.04
C ALA A 56 -12.06 11.19 -2.53
N MET A 57 -12.06 9.91 -2.89
CA MET A 57 -11.87 9.40 -4.24
C MET A 57 -12.96 8.37 -4.58
N GLY A 58 -14.22 8.81 -4.57
CA GLY A 58 -15.35 7.87 -4.69
C GLY A 58 -15.49 7.01 -3.44
N GLU A 59 -15.40 5.69 -3.59
CA GLU A 59 -15.39 4.73 -2.46
C GLU A 59 -14.01 4.64 -1.77
N ASP A 60 -12.99 5.19 -2.41
CA ASP A 60 -11.62 5.21 -1.91
C ASP A 60 -11.33 6.52 -1.17
N HIS A 61 -10.27 6.51 -0.37
CA HIS A 61 -9.75 7.73 0.23
C HIS A 61 -8.24 7.81 0.08
N ALA A 62 -7.71 9.03 0.01
CA ALA A 62 -6.29 9.27 0.00
C ALA A 62 -5.88 10.25 1.09
N LEU A 63 -4.68 10.05 1.62
CA LEU A 63 -3.97 11.03 2.42
C LEU A 63 -2.76 11.52 1.63
N THR A 64 -2.71 12.82 1.38
CA THR A 64 -1.54 13.47 0.80
C THR A 64 -0.75 14.14 1.92
N TRP A 65 0.53 13.85 1.98
CA TRP A 65 1.45 14.41 2.96
C TRP A 65 2.33 15.48 2.30
N GLN A 66 2.55 16.58 3.03
CA GLN A 66 3.46 17.64 2.64
C GLN A 66 4.44 17.96 3.78
N PRO A 67 5.72 18.23 3.47
CA PRO A 67 6.73 18.48 4.49
C PRO A 67 6.47 19.81 5.22
N THR A 68 6.69 19.81 6.53
CA THR A 68 6.70 21.04 7.36
C THR A 68 8.07 21.31 8.00
N GLY A 69 9.06 20.46 7.73
CA GLY A 69 10.41 20.56 8.27
C GLY A 69 11.39 19.64 7.54
N GLU A 70 12.47 19.24 8.21
CA GLU A 70 13.46 18.31 7.66
C GLU A 70 12.91 16.88 7.61
N THR A 71 12.90 16.26 6.42
CA THR A 71 12.13 15.03 6.16
C THR A 71 12.96 13.81 5.80
N ARG A 72 14.28 13.90 5.99
CA ARG A 72 15.26 12.85 5.66
C ARG A 72 15.10 12.34 4.22
N GLY A 73 14.86 13.26 3.29
CA GLY A 73 14.71 12.98 1.87
C GLY A 73 13.35 12.46 1.41
N LEU A 74 12.30 12.53 2.23
CA LEU A 74 10.93 12.40 1.72
C LEU A 74 10.43 13.76 1.23
N ARG A 75 10.15 13.89 -0.07
CA ARG A 75 9.69 15.16 -0.69
C ARG A 75 8.17 15.26 -0.74
N ALA A 76 7.51 14.15 -1.04
CA ALA A 76 6.05 14.06 -1.10
C ALA A 76 5.60 12.63 -0.83
N ALA A 77 4.38 12.45 -0.34
CA ALA A 77 3.75 11.15 -0.25
C ALA A 77 2.25 11.22 -0.46
N ARG A 78 1.70 10.16 -1.05
CA ARG A 78 0.29 9.88 -1.17
C ARG A 78 0.04 8.45 -0.71
N LEU A 79 -0.86 8.31 0.25
CA LEU A 79 -1.32 7.03 0.79
C LEU A 79 -2.75 6.84 0.30
N GLU A 80 -3.03 5.76 -0.42
CA GLU A 80 -4.35 5.49 -1.01
C GLU A 80 -4.94 4.24 -0.39
N PHE A 81 -6.22 4.33 -0.05
CA PHE A 81 -6.89 3.36 0.78
C PHE A 81 -8.23 2.95 0.15
N HIS A 82 -8.49 1.65 0.21
CA HIS A 82 -9.73 1.03 -0.25
C HIS A 82 -10.34 0.27 0.92
N LEU A 83 -11.62 0.52 1.23
CA LEU A 83 -12.33 -0.07 2.38
C LEU A 83 -11.55 0.04 3.71
N GLY A 84 -10.88 1.19 3.93
CA GLY A 84 -10.14 1.47 5.16
C GLY A 84 -8.73 0.87 5.23
N GLN A 85 -8.28 0.14 4.21
CA GLN A 85 -6.96 -0.48 4.16
C GLN A 85 -6.05 0.21 3.15
N LEU A 86 -4.78 0.41 3.53
CA LEU A 86 -3.75 0.99 2.67
C LEU A 86 -3.45 0.02 1.51
N VAL A 87 -3.74 0.43 0.29
CA VAL A 87 -3.57 -0.41 -0.91
C VAL A 87 -2.55 0.15 -1.88
N ALA A 88 -2.26 1.45 -1.80
CA ALA A 88 -1.18 2.05 -2.58
C ALA A 88 -0.42 3.12 -1.80
N VAL A 89 0.89 3.17 -2.03
CA VAL A 89 1.79 4.19 -1.52
C VAL A 89 2.56 4.77 -2.69
N ARG A 90 2.48 6.09 -2.85
CA ARG A 90 3.25 6.85 -3.86
C ARG A 90 4.12 7.85 -3.15
N LEU A 91 5.42 7.78 -3.36
CA LEU A 91 6.39 8.70 -2.75
C LEU A 91 7.20 9.40 -3.81
N THR A 92 7.63 10.61 -3.47
CA THR A 92 8.77 11.26 -4.12
C THR A 92 9.88 11.37 -3.09
N LEU A 93 11.03 10.79 -3.39
CA LEU A 93 12.20 10.71 -2.52
C LEU A 93 13.38 11.46 -3.14
N ASP A 94 14.30 11.93 -2.30
CA ASP A 94 15.67 12.22 -2.72
C ASP A 94 16.33 10.96 -3.25
N GLY A 95 17.15 11.08 -4.29
CA GLY A 95 17.91 9.96 -4.87
C GLY A 95 18.94 9.35 -3.92
N SER A 96 19.27 10.04 -2.83
CA SER A 96 20.12 9.53 -1.74
C SER A 96 19.35 8.82 -0.62
N ALA A 97 18.01 8.89 -0.61
CA ALA A 97 17.21 8.21 0.42
C ALA A 97 17.43 6.69 0.35
N PRO A 98 17.53 5.98 1.49
CA PRO A 98 17.68 4.53 1.51
C PRO A 98 16.57 3.81 0.73
N GLU A 99 15.33 4.28 0.84
CA GLU A 99 14.15 3.70 0.19
C GLU A 99 14.16 3.90 -1.33
N ALA A 100 14.89 4.91 -1.82
CA ALA A 100 15.09 5.19 -3.24
C ALA A 100 16.09 4.24 -3.90
N GLN A 101 16.83 3.45 -3.12
CA GLN A 101 17.77 2.45 -3.61
C GLN A 101 17.07 1.11 -3.90
N GLY A 102 17.73 0.28 -4.70
CA GLY A 102 17.27 -1.05 -5.07
C GLY A 102 16.86 -1.17 -6.54
N PRO A 103 16.28 -2.32 -6.93
CA PRO A 103 15.82 -2.56 -8.29
C PRO A 103 14.78 -1.54 -8.74
N GLN A 104 14.74 -1.27 -10.04
CA GLN A 104 13.70 -0.45 -10.65
C GLN A 104 12.31 -1.05 -10.48
N PHE A 105 12.21 -2.38 -10.49
CA PHE A 105 10.96 -3.12 -10.37
C PHE A 105 11.14 -4.34 -9.47
N GLU A 106 10.19 -4.52 -8.56
CA GLU A 106 10.07 -5.70 -7.72
C GLU A 106 8.60 -6.15 -7.73
N SER A 107 8.37 -7.45 -7.80
CA SER A 107 7.01 -8.00 -7.73
C SER A 107 6.96 -9.26 -6.88
N SER A 108 5.80 -9.46 -6.25
CA SER A 108 5.46 -10.65 -5.49
C SER A 108 4.01 -11.03 -5.77
N ASN A 109 3.52 -12.11 -5.14
CA ASN A 109 2.09 -12.44 -5.20
C ASN A 109 1.20 -11.38 -4.53
N ALA A 110 1.75 -10.60 -3.58
CA ALA A 110 0.99 -9.63 -2.80
C ALA A 110 1.05 -8.20 -3.37
N SER A 111 2.18 -7.79 -3.94
CA SER A 111 2.40 -6.39 -4.34
C SER A 111 3.32 -6.23 -5.55
N VAL A 112 3.27 -5.05 -6.15
CA VAL A 112 4.26 -4.56 -7.12
C VAL A 112 4.88 -3.26 -6.61
N LEU A 113 6.17 -3.08 -6.82
CA LEU A 113 6.92 -1.90 -6.43
C LEU A 113 7.74 -1.42 -7.63
N THR A 114 7.65 -0.13 -7.92
CA THR A 114 8.49 0.53 -8.93
C THR A 114 9.27 1.69 -8.33
N ARG A 115 10.45 1.94 -8.89
CA ARG A 115 11.27 3.12 -8.62
C ARG A 115 11.68 3.76 -9.94
N THR A 116 11.16 4.95 -10.22
CA THR A 116 11.48 5.71 -11.42
C THR A 116 12.38 6.88 -11.04
N ARG A 117 13.62 6.88 -11.53
CA ARG A 117 14.56 7.99 -11.30
C ARG A 117 14.24 9.15 -12.25
N SER A 118 14.16 10.36 -11.70
CA SER A 118 13.95 11.61 -12.44
C SER A 118 14.85 12.70 -11.87
N GLY A 119 16.01 12.90 -12.51
CA GLY A 119 17.06 13.78 -11.98
C GLY A 119 17.53 13.34 -10.60
N GLU A 120 17.46 14.24 -9.61
CA GLU A 120 17.80 13.95 -8.21
C GLU A 120 16.66 13.32 -7.41
N ALA A 121 15.48 13.14 -8.00
CA ALA A 121 14.33 12.55 -7.34
C ALA A 121 14.09 11.10 -7.79
N VAL A 122 13.48 10.31 -6.91
CA VAL A 122 12.97 8.98 -7.22
C VAL A 122 11.49 8.92 -6.87
N GLU A 123 10.69 8.60 -7.87
CA GLU A 123 9.28 8.29 -7.69
C GLU A 123 9.14 6.82 -7.36
N LEU A 124 8.64 6.52 -6.17
CA LEU A 124 8.40 5.16 -5.71
C LEU A 124 6.90 4.90 -5.69
N THR A 125 6.45 3.86 -6.37
CA THR A 125 5.05 3.42 -6.34
C THR A 125 4.97 2.00 -5.83
N TRP A 126 4.21 1.77 -4.76
CA TRP A 126 3.99 0.46 -4.17
C TRP A 126 2.50 0.15 -4.13
N LEU A 127 2.07 -0.89 -4.84
CA LEU A 127 0.65 -1.24 -5.03
C LEU A 127 0.36 -2.65 -4.55
N ALA A 128 -0.77 -2.82 -3.85
CA ALA A 128 -1.35 -4.12 -3.56
C ALA A 128 -1.93 -4.74 -4.84
N ARG A 129 -1.59 -6.00 -5.12
CA ARG A 129 -2.15 -6.71 -6.30
C ARG A 129 -3.61 -7.10 -6.13
N SER A 130 -4.10 -7.16 -4.89
CA SER A 130 -5.46 -7.56 -4.54
C SER A 130 -6.48 -6.42 -4.63
N CYS A 131 -6.05 -5.17 -4.89
CA CYS A 131 -6.97 -4.04 -4.96
C CYS A 131 -7.60 -3.92 -6.36
N PRO A 132 -8.94 -3.96 -6.48
CA PRO A 132 -9.61 -3.80 -7.77
C PRO A 132 -9.34 -2.44 -8.43
N THR A 133 -9.26 -1.35 -7.64
CA THR A 133 -9.00 0.01 -8.14
C THR A 133 -7.68 0.09 -8.91
N HIS A 134 -6.62 -0.54 -8.39
CA HIS A 134 -5.28 -0.49 -9.00
C HIS A 134 -4.96 -1.67 -9.92
N ALA A 135 -5.89 -2.60 -10.14
CA ALA A 135 -5.63 -3.82 -10.91
C ALA A 135 -5.13 -3.55 -12.33
N GLY A 136 -5.66 -2.51 -13.00
CA GLY A 136 -5.18 -2.09 -14.32
C GLY A 136 -3.74 -1.58 -14.30
N GLU A 137 -3.40 -0.74 -13.31
CA GLU A 137 -2.05 -0.20 -13.13
C GLU A 137 -1.05 -1.32 -12.80
N VAL A 138 -1.41 -2.24 -11.90
CA VAL A 138 -0.61 -3.41 -11.55
C VAL A 138 -0.28 -4.26 -12.78
N ARG A 139 -1.30 -4.60 -13.60
CA ARG A 139 -1.10 -5.41 -14.82
C ARG A 139 -0.14 -4.73 -15.78
N ARG A 140 -0.39 -3.45 -16.06
CA ARG A 140 0.47 -2.63 -16.93
C ARG A 140 1.92 -2.63 -16.45
N LEU A 141 2.17 -2.39 -15.16
CA LEU A 141 3.52 -2.38 -14.60
C LEU A 141 4.23 -3.73 -14.73
N ILE A 142 3.51 -4.84 -14.53
CA ILE A 142 4.06 -6.19 -14.71
C ILE A 142 4.41 -6.43 -16.18
N GLU A 143 3.51 -6.08 -17.11
CA GLU A 143 3.73 -6.26 -18.55
C GLU A 143 4.94 -5.45 -19.05
N GLU A 144 5.04 -4.17 -18.68
CA GLU A 144 6.16 -3.27 -19.05
C GLU A 144 7.54 -3.76 -18.59
N HIS A 145 7.60 -4.57 -17.53
CA HIS A 145 8.84 -5.08 -16.95
C HIS A 145 9.09 -6.57 -17.22
N SER A 146 8.09 -7.31 -17.73
CA SER A 146 8.26 -8.70 -18.16
C SER A 146 8.76 -8.82 -19.61
N GLN A 147 8.73 -7.73 -20.39
CA GLN A 147 9.19 -7.67 -21.77
C GLN A 147 10.65 -7.20 -21.92
N ARG A 148 11.40 -7.06 -20.82
CA ARG A 148 12.82 -6.67 -20.79
C ARG A 148 13.69 -7.83 -20.37
#